data_AF-A0A5J4UFR7-F1
#
_entry.id   AF-A0A5J4UFR7-F1
#
_cell.length_a   1.000
_cell.length_b   1.000
_cell.length_c   1.000
_cell.angle_alpha   90.00
_cell.angle_beta   90.00
_cell.angle_gamma   90.00
#
_symmetry.space_group_name_H-M   'P 1'
#
loop_
_entity.id
_entity.type
_entity.pdbx_description
1 polymer ?
#
loop_
_entity_poly.entity_id
_entity_poly.type
_entity_poly.pdbx_seq_one_letter_code
_entity_poly.pdbx_strand_id
1 'polypeptide(L)'
;MNHLEHCIGKHVNPDVSKCNELKNLPDLVQQLKSEQQSVRLNALDNILKEIGTVQMELCRAEQFSELFDQLSLLIKDISSPEAEKSVSIIELLSTQRLNMVLSEYLQLLVIFNEKQLGKLIKEIYLNKKTPALIKESAAYSIFEWETIENAEDPCFKPILDFLQEKLKQEEDRLELHPYNSETEQKRNKYGLTTLESILGAFSINSYDDEKMKKEICDRGGIQIGIRYIDHPSAKVRVSATCLQSIITDQSVGSEFRKNNDCLSIINNSLPIPELKVVPSIDQQHIPPCIHIPHLHSGLISNSGLCVNCDLQMSSTPTEMAYTSEYRIIRNLVNQIRGLIACENETAQILCKRMKERIEKGNGNIIKKNNQQFASNDKIYLSNYSDALSKTIIYMLHPNFRVRLYSREAIGYIYENTEKYWLIQETKEIRRRQKIKEQEQKNKHNTNIQKAQVNEGSSIPKCQLCSIPIVFNTLHYETIDEILEWTHWTIFSLLRGLLQLKYDEKEEKAQKMLENEESDGSVLCEECGQMIPFGKFLLHMKSHNALQDIHYETKVDLKVQEKEEEDLDEGNSANVAFKRVIEDIEGDGLMETVEQNLFQQKQ
;
A
#
# COMPACT_ATOMS: atom_id res chain seq x y z
N MET A 1 15.55 -28.40 14.94
CA MET A 1 14.21 -28.20 15.54
C MET A 1 14.15 -26.77 16.04
N ASN A 2 13.97 -25.80 15.15
CA ASN A 2 14.11 -24.38 15.48
C ASN A 2 12.84 -23.62 15.11
N HIS A 3 12.34 -22.87 16.10
CA HIS A 3 11.42 -21.74 16.02
C HIS A 3 10.14 -21.95 15.21
N LEU A 4 9.18 -22.67 15.80
CA LEU A 4 7.77 -22.32 15.60
C LEU A 4 7.59 -20.89 16.13
N GLU A 5 7.32 -19.94 15.23
CA GLU A 5 6.86 -18.61 15.60
C GLU A 5 5.66 -18.77 16.54
N HIS A 6 5.86 -18.35 17.80
CA HIS A 6 4.87 -18.51 18.85
C HIS A 6 3.72 -17.54 18.56
N CYS A 7 2.67 -18.02 17.93
CA CYS A 7 1.46 -17.24 17.70
C CYS A 7 0.70 -17.17 19.03
N ILE A 8 1.03 -16.16 19.84
CA ILE A 8 0.55 -15.96 21.23
C ILE A 8 -0.98 -16.13 21.33
N GLY A 9 -1.72 -15.71 20.31
CA GLY A 9 -3.19 -15.82 20.26
C GLY A 9 -3.77 -17.24 20.25
N LYS A 10 -3.01 -18.29 19.87
CA LYS A 10 -3.51 -19.68 19.83
C LYS A 10 -3.54 -20.37 21.20
N HIS A 11 -2.99 -19.74 22.25
CA HIS A 11 -2.88 -20.35 23.58
C HIS A 11 -3.71 -19.64 24.66
N VAL A 12 -4.53 -18.65 24.31
CA VAL A 12 -5.39 -17.98 25.29
C VAL A 12 -6.51 -18.94 25.73
N ASN A 13 -6.67 -19.14 27.03
CA ASN A 13 -7.70 -20.04 27.56
C ASN A 13 -9.10 -19.46 27.26
N PRO A 14 -10.03 -20.22 26.66
CA PRO A 14 -11.39 -19.72 26.43
C PRO A 14 -12.17 -19.52 27.75
N ASP A 15 -11.76 -20.19 28.83
CA ASP A 15 -12.35 -20.02 30.14
C ASP A 15 -11.69 -18.84 30.88
N VAL A 16 -12.43 -17.73 31.02
CA VAL A 16 -11.99 -16.49 31.67
C VAL A 16 -11.50 -16.74 33.11
N SER A 17 -12.09 -17.70 33.81
CA SER A 17 -11.71 -18.04 35.19
C SER A 17 -10.31 -18.67 35.30
N LYS A 18 -9.74 -19.09 34.16
CA LYS A 18 -8.42 -19.69 34.04
C LYS A 18 -7.39 -18.76 33.38
N CYS A 19 -7.78 -17.52 33.05
CA CYS A 19 -6.85 -16.49 32.61
C CYS A 19 -6.00 -16.02 33.81
N ASN A 20 -4.69 -15.99 33.63
CA ASN A 20 -3.77 -15.49 34.67
C ASN A 20 -3.52 -13.98 34.52
N GLU A 21 -3.82 -13.45 33.34
CA GLU A 21 -3.83 -12.05 32.98
C GLU A 21 -4.93 -11.34 33.77
N LEU A 22 -4.63 -10.16 34.33
CA LEU A 22 -5.58 -9.38 35.14
C LEU A 22 -6.14 -10.13 36.37
N LYS A 23 -5.40 -11.08 36.94
CA LYS A 23 -5.88 -11.92 38.06
C LYS A 23 -6.34 -11.14 39.30
N ASN A 24 -5.87 -9.90 39.51
CA ASN A 24 -6.28 -9.10 40.66
C ASN A 24 -7.46 -8.16 40.32
N LEU A 25 -7.79 -8.01 39.04
CA LEU A 25 -8.85 -7.13 38.58
C LEU A 25 -10.21 -7.44 39.26
N PRO A 26 -10.65 -8.71 39.41
CA PRO A 26 -11.91 -9.00 40.10
C PRO A 26 -11.96 -8.48 41.54
N ASP A 27 -10.89 -8.68 42.31
CA ASP A 27 -10.80 -8.20 43.69
C ASP A 27 -10.77 -6.67 43.76
N LEU A 28 -10.05 -6.02 42.83
CA LEU A 28 -10.02 -4.57 42.73
C LEU A 28 -11.38 -3.98 42.34
N VAL A 29 -12.09 -4.61 41.40
CA VAL A 29 -13.45 -4.22 41.00
C VAL A 29 -14.42 -4.37 42.18
N GLN A 30 -14.28 -5.40 43.00
CA GLN A 30 -15.08 -5.56 44.20
C GLN A 30 -14.81 -4.45 45.23
N GLN A 31 -13.56 -3.98 45.35
CA GLN A 31 -13.21 -2.83 46.21
C GLN A 31 -13.85 -1.51 45.74
N LEU A 32 -14.21 -1.37 44.46
CA LEU A 32 -14.93 -0.18 43.96
C LEU A 32 -16.33 -0.04 44.56
N LYS A 33 -16.92 -1.12 45.09
CA LYS A 33 -18.21 -1.12 45.78
C LYS A 33 -18.11 -0.71 47.26
N SER A 34 -16.90 -0.45 47.76
CA SER A 34 -16.69 -0.01 49.15
C SER A 34 -17.35 1.34 49.42
N GLU A 35 -17.89 1.53 50.63
CA GLU A 35 -18.40 2.83 51.08
C GLU A 35 -17.28 3.86 51.30
N GLN A 36 -16.06 3.41 51.56
CA GLN A 36 -14.91 4.27 51.83
C GLN A 36 -14.25 4.78 50.54
N GLN A 37 -14.26 6.10 50.34
CA GLN A 37 -13.64 6.76 49.18
C GLN A 37 -12.15 6.43 49.01
N SER A 38 -11.38 6.42 50.10
CA SER A 38 -9.94 6.10 50.04
C SER A 38 -9.66 4.70 49.49
N VAL A 39 -10.52 3.72 49.83
CA VAL A 39 -10.43 2.35 49.30
C VAL A 39 -10.73 2.33 47.81
N ARG A 40 -11.79 3.02 47.37
CA ARG A 40 -12.15 3.12 45.94
C ARG A 40 -11.06 3.79 45.12
N LEU A 41 -10.50 4.91 45.60
CA LEU A 41 -9.42 5.63 44.90
C LEU A 41 -8.16 4.77 44.77
N ASN A 42 -7.75 4.07 45.83
CA ASN A 42 -6.61 3.16 45.78
C ASN A 42 -6.87 1.99 44.80
N ALA A 43 -8.09 1.45 44.78
CA ALA A 43 -8.46 0.41 43.83
C ALA A 43 -8.39 0.92 42.38
N LEU A 44 -8.90 2.11 42.07
CA LEU A 44 -8.81 2.72 40.74
C LEU A 44 -7.35 2.92 40.29
N ASP A 45 -6.47 3.40 41.18
CA ASP A 45 -5.04 3.54 40.88
C ASP A 45 -4.36 2.20 40.56
N ASN A 46 -4.72 1.15 41.32
CA ASN A 46 -4.20 -0.20 41.08
C ASN A 46 -4.75 -0.82 39.78
N ILE A 47 -6.03 -0.58 39.44
CA ILE A 47 -6.63 -1.01 38.18
C ILE A 47 -5.91 -0.35 37.00
N LEU A 48 -5.66 0.96 37.08
CA LEU A 48 -4.94 1.70 36.03
C LEU A 48 -3.54 1.11 35.81
N LYS A 49 -2.83 0.74 36.89
CA LYS A 49 -1.53 0.08 36.81
C LYS A 49 -1.61 -1.34 36.23
N GLU A 50 -2.61 -2.12 36.63
CA GLU A 50 -2.77 -3.50 36.18
C GLU A 50 -3.08 -3.56 34.68
N ILE A 51 -4.04 -2.74 34.21
CA ILE A 51 -4.33 -2.58 32.78
C ILE A 51 -3.13 -2.03 32.02
N GLY A 52 -2.43 -1.05 32.58
CA GLY A 52 -1.31 -0.41 31.91
C GLY A 52 -0.07 -1.29 31.71
N THR A 53 -0.01 -2.45 32.37
CA THR A 53 1.16 -3.35 32.34
C THR A 53 0.86 -4.75 31.82
N VAL A 54 -0.41 -5.07 31.57
CA VAL A 54 -0.80 -6.40 31.06
C VAL A 54 -0.49 -6.55 29.57
N GLN A 55 -0.25 -7.80 29.15
CA GLN A 55 -0.21 -8.17 27.73
C GLN A 55 -1.65 -8.32 27.22
N MET A 56 -2.17 -7.27 26.59
CA MET A 56 -3.56 -7.23 26.12
C MET A 56 -3.87 -8.31 25.08
N GLU A 57 -2.88 -8.78 24.32
CA GLU A 57 -3.04 -9.93 23.40
C GLU A 57 -3.45 -11.25 24.09
N LEU A 58 -3.30 -11.33 25.42
CA LEU A 58 -3.67 -12.48 26.24
C LEU A 58 -4.95 -12.26 27.06
N CYS A 59 -5.51 -11.06 27.04
CA CYS A 59 -6.72 -10.73 27.79
C CYS A 59 -8.00 -11.16 27.06
N ARG A 60 -9.05 -11.41 27.84
CA ARG A 60 -10.42 -11.65 27.34
C ARG A 60 -11.29 -10.42 27.55
N ALA A 61 -12.15 -10.14 26.58
CA ALA A 61 -13.06 -9.01 26.62
C ALA A 61 -13.96 -9.02 27.88
N GLU A 62 -14.43 -10.22 28.24
CA GLU A 62 -15.33 -10.44 29.38
C GLU A 62 -14.71 -10.03 30.73
N GLN A 63 -13.37 -10.05 30.88
CA GLN A 63 -12.68 -9.63 32.10
C GLN A 63 -12.94 -8.16 32.47
N PHE A 64 -13.32 -7.33 31.50
CA PHE A 64 -13.55 -5.90 31.69
C PHE A 64 -15.03 -5.56 31.93
N SER A 65 -15.95 -6.52 31.81
CA SER A 65 -17.40 -6.25 31.85
C SER A 65 -17.87 -5.67 33.19
N GLU A 66 -17.47 -6.28 34.31
CA GLU A 66 -17.84 -5.79 35.64
C GLU A 66 -17.12 -4.49 36.00
N LEU A 67 -15.89 -4.30 35.49
CA LEU A 67 -15.18 -3.03 35.61
C LEU A 67 -16.00 -1.91 34.97
N PHE A 68 -16.49 -2.10 33.74
CA PHE A 68 -17.32 -1.12 33.05
C PHE A 68 -18.61 -0.78 33.81
N ASP A 69 -19.26 -1.76 34.45
CA ASP A 69 -20.40 -1.50 35.33
C ASP A 69 -20.03 -0.53 36.46
N GLN A 70 -18.93 -0.79 37.17
CA GLN A 70 -18.51 0.05 38.29
C GLN A 70 -18.05 1.44 37.85
N LEU A 71 -17.28 1.54 36.76
CA LEU A 71 -16.85 2.84 36.21
C LEU A 71 -18.06 3.70 35.82
N SER A 72 -19.10 3.09 35.22
CA SER A 72 -20.32 3.82 34.84
C SER A 72 -21.05 4.47 36.02
N LEU A 73 -20.95 3.87 37.21
CA LEU A 73 -21.56 4.40 38.44
C LEU A 73 -20.72 5.53 39.03
N LEU A 74 -19.41 5.34 39.13
CA LEU A 74 -18.49 6.29 39.75
C LEU A 74 -18.36 7.60 38.96
N ILE A 75 -18.52 7.53 37.65
CA ILE A 75 -18.40 8.69 36.77
C ILE A 75 -19.59 9.67 36.88
N LYS A 76 -20.75 9.22 37.39
CA LYS A 76 -21.96 10.06 37.47
C LYS A 76 -21.75 11.34 38.30
N ASP A 77 -20.92 11.27 39.33
CA ASP A 77 -20.48 12.47 40.06
C ASP A 77 -19.20 13.03 39.42
N ILE A 78 -19.38 13.81 38.35
CA ILE A 78 -18.28 14.42 37.57
C ILE A 78 -17.37 15.35 38.38
N SER A 79 -17.74 15.73 39.60
CA SER A 79 -16.89 16.57 40.46
C SER A 79 -16.01 15.74 41.41
N SER A 80 -16.21 14.42 41.44
CA SER A 80 -15.47 13.51 42.33
C SER A 80 -14.10 13.15 41.75
N PRO A 81 -13.08 12.93 42.61
CA PRO A 81 -11.80 12.38 42.17
C PRO A 81 -11.93 10.95 41.61
N GLU A 82 -12.95 10.19 42.03
CA GLU A 82 -13.27 8.89 41.44
C GLU A 82 -13.65 9.01 39.96
N ALA A 83 -14.41 10.04 39.57
CA ALA A 83 -14.78 10.24 38.17
C ALA A 83 -13.55 10.53 37.30
N GLU A 84 -12.61 11.34 37.77
CA GLU A 84 -11.36 11.63 37.05
C GLU A 84 -10.55 10.36 36.80
N LYS A 85 -10.36 9.53 37.82
CA LYS A 85 -9.66 8.25 37.71
C LYS A 85 -10.41 7.26 36.82
N SER A 86 -11.73 7.23 36.91
CA SER A 86 -12.56 6.33 36.13
C SER A 86 -12.50 6.66 34.63
N VAL A 87 -12.62 7.94 34.26
CA VAL A 87 -12.47 8.36 32.85
C VAL A 87 -11.04 8.13 32.36
N SER A 88 -10.02 8.30 33.21
CA SER A 88 -8.64 7.95 32.87
C SER A 88 -8.44 6.47 32.56
N ILE A 89 -9.13 5.57 33.28
CA ILE A 89 -9.11 4.12 32.99
C ILE A 89 -9.80 3.84 31.65
N ILE A 90 -10.92 4.50 31.35
CA ILE A 90 -11.62 4.34 30.07
C ILE A 90 -10.75 4.84 28.90
N GLU A 91 -10.06 5.97 29.07
CA GLU A 91 -9.08 6.48 28.09
C GLU A 91 -7.90 5.52 27.92
N LEU A 92 -7.37 4.95 29.01
CA LEU A 92 -6.30 3.96 28.91
C LEU A 92 -6.76 2.73 28.11
N LEU A 93 -7.94 2.19 28.42
CA LEU A 93 -8.52 1.05 27.72
C LEU A 93 -8.82 1.37 26.25
N SER A 94 -9.21 2.61 25.93
CA SER A 94 -9.43 3.04 24.55
C SER A 94 -8.18 2.81 23.71
N THR A 95 -6.98 3.00 24.26
CA THR A 95 -5.74 2.79 23.49
C THR A 95 -5.19 1.36 23.62
N GLN A 96 -5.29 0.75 24.80
CA GLN A 96 -4.73 -0.58 25.08
C GLN A 96 -5.49 -1.71 24.35
N ARG A 97 -6.80 -1.56 24.16
CA ARG A 97 -7.62 -2.58 23.47
C ARG A 97 -7.15 -2.89 22.05
N LEU A 98 -6.44 -1.96 21.40
CA LEU A 98 -5.92 -2.14 20.04
C LEU A 98 -4.82 -3.21 19.96
N ASN A 99 -4.27 -3.65 21.10
CA ASN A 99 -3.30 -4.74 21.21
C ASN A 99 -3.98 -6.09 21.48
N MET A 100 -5.30 -6.15 21.67
CA MET A 100 -6.02 -7.40 21.84
C MET A 100 -6.10 -8.17 20.52
N VAL A 101 -6.32 -9.48 20.61
CA VAL A 101 -6.70 -10.28 19.43
C VAL A 101 -8.01 -9.74 18.86
N LEU A 102 -8.13 -9.69 17.52
CA LEU A 102 -9.25 -9.03 16.83
C LEU A 102 -10.64 -9.48 17.32
N SER A 103 -10.85 -10.77 17.58
CA SER A 103 -12.13 -11.28 18.08
C SER A 103 -12.48 -10.73 19.46
N GLU A 104 -11.50 -10.64 20.36
CA GLU A 104 -11.67 -10.10 21.71
C GLU A 104 -11.82 -8.58 21.69
N TYR A 105 -11.07 -7.89 20.82
CA TYR A 105 -11.27 -6.46 20.57
C TYR A 105 -12.73 -6.16 20.18
N LEU A 106 -13.27 -6.89 19.20
CA LEU A 106 -14.65 -6.71 18.75
C LEU A 106 -15.66 -7.03 19.85
N GLN A 107 -15.43 -8.10 20.62
CA GLN A 107 -16.29 -8.42 21.77
C GLN A 107 -16.24 -7.34 22.86
N LEU A 108 -15.08 -6.73 23.11
CA LEU A 108 -14.95 -5.65 24.07
C LEU A 108 -15.72 -4.40 23.64
N LEU A 109 -15.73 -4.08 22.34
CA LEU A 109 -16.58 -3.01 21.79
C LEU A 109 -18.06 -3.29 22.00
N VAL A 110 -18.51 -4.54 21.78
CA VAL A 110 -19.91 -4.94 22.04
C VAL A 110 -20.26 -4.71 23.50
N ILE A 111 -19.43 -5.18 24.43
CA ILE A 111 -19.64 -4.97 25.87
C ILE A 111 -19.68 -3.47 26.18
N PHE A 112 -18.72 -2.69 25.69
CA PHE A 112 -18.67 -1.25 25.92
C PHE A 112 -19.96 -0.53 25.48
N ASN A 113 -20.52 -0.93 24.34
CA ASN A 113 -21.78 -0.42 23.81
C ASN A 113 -23.00 -0.86 24.62
N GLU A 114 -23.08 -2.15 25.00
CA GLU A 114 -24.15 -2.69 25.85
C GLU A 114 -24.22 -1.98 27.20
N LYS A 115 -23.06 -1.62 27.78
CA LYS A 115 -22.94 -0.86 29.02
C LYS A 115 -23.24 0.63 28.86
N GLN A 116 -23.56 1.10 27.64
CA GLN A 116 -23.86 2.50 27.31
C GLN A 116 -22.77 3.50 27.72
N LEU A 117 -21.51 3.05 27.81
CA LEU A 117 -20.41 3.92 28.21
C LEU A 117 -20.13 5.01 27.17
N GLY A 118 -20.29 4.71 25.87
CA GLY A 118 -20.14 5.72 24.82
C GLY A 118 -21.12 6.89 24.99
N LYS A 119 -22.39 6.58 25.29
CA LYS A 119 -23.41 7.61 25.57
C LYS A 119 -23.05 8.42 26.82
N LEU A 120 -22.66 7.75 27.91
CA LEU A 120 -22.29 8.41 29.16
C LEU A 120 -21.12 9.39 28.96
N ILE A 121 -20.09 9.00 28.22
CA ILE A 121 -18.90 9.84 27.98
C ILE A 121 -19.25 11.05 27.10
N LYS A 122 -20.11 10.88 26.10
CA LYS A 122 -20.66 12.01 25.31
C LYS A 122 -21.41 13.00 26.20
N GLU A 123 -22.28 12.52 27.08
CA GLU A 123 -23.03 13.37 28.02
C GLU A 123 -22.09 14.17 28.93
N ILE A 124 -21.03 13.54 29.42
CA ILE A 124 -19.99 14.19 30.24
C ILE A 124 -19.26 15.26 29.46
N TYR A 125 -18.86 14.96 28.22
CA TYR A 125 -18.15 15.91 27.38
C TYR A 125 -19.01 17.15 27.07
N LEU A 126 -20.29 16.95 26.74
CA LEU A 126 -21.24 18.02 26.43
C LEU A 126 -21.64 18.84 27.67
N ASN A 127 -21.51 18.28 28.87
CA ASN A 127 -21.83 18.99 30.09
C ASN A 127 -20.83 20.14 30.36
N LYS A 128 -21.37 21.37 30.43
CA LYS A 128 -20.58 22.59 30.66
C LYS A 128 -19.93 22.67 32.04
N LYS A 129 -20.41 21.89 33.02
CA LYS A 129 -19.87 21.85 34.39
C LYS A 129 -18.75 20.82 34.54
N THR A 130 -18.49 19.99 33.54
CA THR A 130 -17.44 18.97 33.60
C THR A 130 -16.07 19.63 33.74
N PRO A 131 -15.25 19.19 34.72
CA PRO A 131 -13.88 19.66 34.87
C PRO A 131 -13.06 19.48 33.59
N ALA A 132 -12.13 20.41 33.32
CA ALA A 132 -11.37 20.43 32.07
C ALA A 132 -10.61 19.13 31.80
N LEU A 133 -9.97 18.54 32.84
CA LEU A 133 -9.24 17.27 32.72
C LEU A 133 -10.15 16.10 32.32
N ILE A 134 -11.31 15.99 32.98
CA ILE A 134 -12.30 14.94 32.67
C ILE A 134 -12.85 15.12 31.27
N LYS A 135 -13.16 16.37 30.89
CA LYS A 135 -13.67 16.70 29.56
C LYS A 135 -12.64 16.38 28.47
N GLU A 136 -11.38 16.67 28.74
CA GLU A 136 -10.27 16.32 27.87
C GLU A 136 -10.16 14.78 27.70
N SER A 137 -10.10 13.99 28.78
CA SER A 137 -10.06 12.52 28.67
C SER A 137 -11.31 11.92 28.01
N ALA A 138 -12.49 12.51 28.24
CA ALA A 138 -13.72 12.14 27.57
C ALA A 138 -13.64 12.38 26.06
N ALA A 139 -13.06 13.51 25.62
CA ALA A 139 -12.90 13.85 24.21
C ALA A 139 -12.08 12.80 23.45
N TYR A 140 -10.92 12.40 24.00
CA TYR A 140 -10.09 11.35 23.40
C TYR A 140 -10.78 9.99 23.44
N SER A 141 -11.45 9.66 24.54
CA SER A 141 -12.20 8.41 24.66
C SER A 141 -13.31 8.31 23.62
N ILE A 142 -14.05 9.39 23.35
CA ILE A 142 -15.15 9.42 22.38
C ILE A 142 -14.66 9.04 20.97
N PHE A 143 -13.51 9.58 20.56
CA PHE A 143 -12.89 9.26 19.27
C PHE A 143 -12.30 7.86 19.26
N GLU A 144 -11.45 7.53 20.23
CA GLU A 144 -10.73 6.25 20.26
C GLU A 144 -11.66 5.04 20.39
N TRP A 145 -12.81 5.19 21.07
CA TRP A 145 -13.85 4.16 21.13
C TRP A 145 -14.81 4.18 19.93
N GLU A 146 -14.57 5.03 18.93
CA GLU A 146 -15.38 5.12 17.70
C GLU A 146 -16.87 5.38 18.00
N THR A 147 -17.14 6.23 18.99
CA THR A 147 -18.52 6.44 19.44
C THR A 147 -19.26 7.48 18.60
N ILE A 148 -18.57 8.30 17.80
CA ILE A 148 -19.20 9.26 16.89
C ILE A 148 -19.88 8.50 15.76
N GLU A 149 -21.19 8.68 15.60
CA GLU A 149 -21.96 7.89 14.63
C GLU A 149 -21.98 8.51 13.22
N ASN A 150 -21.89 9.84 13.13
CA ASN A 150 -21.91 10.59 11.88
C ASN A 150 -21.50 12.07 12.11
N ALA A 151 -21.46 12.84 11.02
CA ALA A 151 -21.08 14.26 11.05
C ALA A 151 -22.05 15.18 11.82
N GLU A 152 -23.29 14.75 12.07
CA GLU A 152 -24.29 15.50 12.83
C GLU A 152 -24.26 15.18 14.33
N ASP A 153 -23.40 14.25 14.77
CA ASP A 153 -23.22 13.95 16.19
C ASP A 153 -22.83 15.24 16.94
N PRO A 154 -23.55 15.61 18.03
CA PRO A 154 -23.28 16.85 18.77
C PRO A 154 -21.86 16.96 19.33
N CYS A 155 -21.16 15.84 19.50
CA CYS A 155 -19.79 15.83 19.99
C CYS A 155 -18.75 16.03 18.88
N PHE A 156 -19.08 15.71 17.62
CA PHE A 156 -18.09 15.61 16.55
C PHE A 156 -17.36 16.94 16.31
N LYS A 157 -18.07 18.00 15.92
CA LYS A 157 -17.45 19.31 15.64
C LYS A 157 -16.80 19.94 16.87
N PRO A 158 -17.43 19.96 18.06
CA PRO A 158 -16.80 20.51 19.25
C PRO A 158 -15.51 19.78 19.65
N ILE A 159 -15.43 18.46 19.48
CA ILE A 159 -14.18 17.77 19.76
C ILE A 159 -13.13 18.08 18.68
N LEU A 160 -13.49 18.21 17.41
CA LEU A 160 -12.54 18.68 16.39
C LEU A 160 -11.99 20.08 16.70
N ASP A 161 -12.84 21.02 17.16
CA ASP A 161 -12.39 22.35 17.63
C ASP A 161 -11.38 22.20 18.78
N PHE A 162 -11.70 21.36 19.77
CA PHE A 162 -10.82 21.07 20.90
C PHE A 162 -9.48 20.45 20.46
N LEU A 163 -9.50 19.49 19.54
CA LEU A 163 -8.29 18.84 19.02
C LEU A 163 -7.41 19.82 18.24
N GLN A 164 -8.00 20.76 17.48
CA GLN A 164 -7.23 21.81 16.80
C GLN A 164 -6.53 22.74 17.81
N GLU A 165 -7.23 23.15 18.87
CA GLU A 165 -6.64 23.96 19.93
C GLU A 165 -5.48 23.22 20.61
N LYS A 166 -5.68 21.94 20.96
CA LYS A 166 -4.66 21.09 21.60
C LYS A 166 -3.48 20.82 20.67
N LEU A 167 -3.72 20.62 19.38
CA LEU A 167 -2.65 20.45 18.40
C LEU A 167 -1.77 21.70 18.34
N LYS A 168 -2.37 22.89 18.33
CA LYS A 168 -1.62 24.16 18.34
C LYS A 168 -0.78 24.32 19.61
N GLN A 169 -1.35 24.02 20.78
CA GLN A 169 -0.62 24.07 22.06
C GLN A 169 0.57 23.10 22.07
N GLU A 170 0.39 21.90 21.50
CA GLU A 170 1.43 20.90 21.39
C GLU A 170 2.50 21.29 20.36
N GLU A 171 2.11 21.92 19.25
CA GLU A 171 3.04 22.51 18.26
C GLU A 171 3.91 23.59 18.92
N ASP A 172 3.31 24.54 19.65
CA ASP A 172 4.04 25.57 20.39
C ASP A 172 5.02 24.96 21.43
N ARG A 173 4.62 23.85 22.09
CA ARG A 173 5.50 23.12 23.01
C ARG A 173 6.69 22.48 22.28
N LEU A 174 6.44 21.83 21.14
CA LEU A 174 7.44 21.09 20.38
C LEU A 174 8.49 22.02 19.75
N GLU A 175 8.16 23.29 19.50
CA GLU A 175 9.14 24.31 19.08
C GLU A 175 10.18 24.59 20.17
N LEU A 176 9.77 24.58 21.43
CA LEU A 176 10.65 24.83 22.59
C LEU A 176 11.34 23.55 23.09
N HIS A 177 10.63 22.42 23.01
CA HIS A 177 11.06 21.11 23.48
C HIS A 177 10.81 20.07 22.38
N PRO A 178 11.76 19.93 21.43
CA PRO A 178 11.62 19.01 20.32
C PRO A 178 11.36 17.58 20.77
N TYR A 179 10.59 16.85 19.96
CA TYR A 179 10.20 15.48 20.24
C TYR A 179 11.41 14.59 20.55
N ASN A 180 11.34 13.85 21.65
CA ASN A 180 12.31 12.83 22.02
C ASN A 180 11.60 11.61 22.62
N SER A 181 11.67 10.47 21.93
CA SER A 181 10.99 9.23 22.32
C SER A 181 11.34 8.71 23.72
N GLU A 182 12.49 9.10 24.29
CA GLU A 182 12.92 8.68 25.62
C GLU A 182 12.34 9.55 26.74
N THR A 183 12.05 10.81 26.45
CA THR A 183 11.65 11.81 27.45
C THR A 183 10.22 12.32 27.27
N GLU A 184 9.57 11.97 26.17
CA GLU A 184 8.21 12.39 25.87
C GLU A 184 7.21 11.93 26.95
N GLN A 185 6.42 12.88 27.42
CA GLN A 185 5.44 12.62 28.48
C GLN A 185 4.18 12.02 27.86
N LYS A 186 3.78 10.88 28.41
CA LYS A 186 2.50 10.23 28.07
C LYS A 186 1.37 10.89 28.85
N ARG A 187 0.18 10.99 28.23
CA ARG A 187 -1.01 11.61 28.84
C ARG A 187 -1.45 10.89 30.12
N ASN A 188 -1.25 9.57 30.13
CA ASN A 188 -1.19 8.78 31.35
C ASN A 188 0.07 7.89 31.29
N LYS A 189 0.57 7.43 32.44
CA LYS A 189 1.86 6.69 32.55
C LYS A 189 2.03 5.54 31.55
N TYR A 190 0.95 4.94 31.08
CA TYR A 190 0.95 3.74 30.24
C TYR A 190 0.41 3.97 28.82
N GLY A 191 -0.22 5.11 28.55
CA GLY A 191 -0.95 5.41 27.32
C GLY A 191 -0.08 6.00 26.22
N LEU A 192 -0.72 6.83 25.40
CA LEU A 192 -0.10 7.55 24.29
C LEU A 192 0.48 8.89 24.75
N THR A 193 1.41 9.41 23.96
CA THR A 193 1.85 10.80 24.07
C THR A 193 0.75 11.77 23.64
N THR A 194 0.87 13.04 24.01
CA THR A 194 -0.11 14.07 23.64
C THR A 194 -0.35 14.13 22.15
N LEU A 195 0.72 14.25 21.35
CA LEU A 195 0.62 14.31 19.89
C LEU A 195 0.01 13.03 19.29
N GLU A 196 0.38 11.84 19.80
CA GLU A 196 -0.19 10.57 19.34
C GLU A 196 -1.69 10.48 19.58
N SER A 197 -2.18 10.91 20.75
CA SER A 197 -3.62 10.94 21.03
C SER A 197 -4.37 11.93 20.14
N ILE A 198 -3.79 13.11 19.89
CA ILE A 198 -4.41 14.14 19.04
C ILE A 198 -4.55 13.64 17.60
N LEU A 199 -3.46 13.15 17.00
CA LEU A 199 -3.51 12.67 15.62
C LEU A 199 -4.30 11.38 15.50
N GLY A 200 -4.23 10.48 16.49
CA GLY A 200 -5.07 9.28 16.59
C GLY A 200 -6.54 9.65 16.44
N ALA A 201 -7.02 10.55 17.30
CA ALA A 201 -8.40 11.02 17.29
C ALA A 201 -8.82 11.64 15.94
N PHE A 202 -8.00 12.53 15.36
CA PHE A 202 -8.27 13.09 14.03
C PHE A 202 -8.39 12.00 12.96
N SER A 203 -7.51 10.99 13.01
CA SER A 203 -7.38 9.99 11.96
C SER A 203 -8.46 8.92 11.93
N ILE A 204 -9.14 8.65 13.05
CA ILE A 204 -10.13 7.57 13.12
C ILE A 204 -11.25 7.78 12.11
N ASN A 205 -11.76 9.01 12.01
CA ASN A 205 -12.88 9.32 11.14
C ASN A 205 -12.47 9.80 9.73
N SER A 206 -11.18 9.66 9.37
CA SER A 206 -10.71 10.00 8.01
C SER A 206 -11.13 8.97 6.96
N TYR A 207 -11.67 7.82 7.38
CA TYR A 207 -12.11 6.74 6.49
C TYR A 207 -13.63 6.59 6.37
N ASP A 208 -14.40 7.32 7.19
CA ASP A 208 -15.86 7.16 7.33
C ASP A 208 -16.67 7.87 6.24
N ASP A 209 -17.92 8.24 6.57
CA ASP A 209 -18.84 8.97 5.71
C ASP A 209 -18.23 10.25 5.12
N GLU A 210 -18.64 10.57 3.90
CA GLU A 210 -18.14 11.70 3.12
C GLU A 210 -18.24 13.03 3.88
N LYS A 211 -19.30 13.24 4.67
CA LYS A 211 -19.47 14.47 5.45
C LYS A 211 -18.45 14.59 6.59
N MET A 212 -18.10 13.48 7.22
CA MET A 212 -17.09 13.47 8.30
C MET A 212 -15.71 13.74 7.73
N LYS A 213 -15.37 13.07 6.63
CA LYS A 213 -14.14 13.36 5.86
C LYS A 213 -14.07 14.81 5.44
N LYS A 214 -15.17 15.36 4.93
CA LYS A 214 -15.25 16.75 4.52
C LYS A 214 -15.00 17.71 5.67
N GLU A 215 -15.63 17.52 6.82
CA GLU A 215 -15.40 18.38 8.00
C GLU A 215 -13.93 18.30 8.48
N ILE A 216 -13.32 17.11 8.48
CA ILE A 216 -11.89 16.94 8.80
C ILE A 216 -11.01 17.65 7.76
N CYS A 217 -11.35 17.55 6.47
CA CYS A 217 -10.63 18.21 5.39
C CYS A 217 -10.72 19.74 5.48
N ASP A 218 -11.92 20.29 5.69
CA ASP A 218 -12.18 21.72 5.83
C ASP A 218 -11.42 22.33 7.03
N ARG A 219 -11.06 21.47 8.01
CA ARG A 219 -10.24 21.79 9.18
C ARG A 219 -8.74 21.59 8.99
N GLY A 220 -8.31 21.32 7.76
CA GLY A 220 -6.90 21.16 7.40
C GLY A 220 -6.35 19.75 7.65
N GLY A 221 -7.20 18.71 7.74
CA GLY A 221 -6.80 17.34 8.03
C GLY A 221 -5.69 16.82 7.11
N ILE A 222 -5.79 17.08 5.80
CA ILE A 222 -4.75 16.69 4.82
C ILE A 222 -3.42 17.37 5.16
N GLN A 223 -3.43 18.68 5.43
CA GLN A 223 -2.23 19.46 5.76
C GLN A 223 -1.61 19.00 7.09
N ILE A 224 -2.43 18.64 8.08
CA ILE A 224 -1.96 18.01 9.32
C ILE A 224 -1.25 16.70 8.98
N GLY A 225 -1.86 15.83 8.17
CA GLY A 225 -1.24 14.57 7.73
C GLY A 225 0.12 14.79 7.07
N ILE A 226 0.23 15.75 6.15
CA ILE A 226 1.49 16.06 5.46
C ILE A 226 2.57 16.56 6.43
N ARG A 227 2.21 17.43 7.39
CA ARG A 227 3.18 17.98 8.37
C ARG A 227 3.84 16.89 9.22
N TYR A 228 3.12 15.81 9.53
CA TYR A 228 3.57 14.77 10.46
C TYR A 228 3.97 13.45 9.80
N ILE A 229 3.98 13.38 8.47
CA ILE A 229 4.25 12.15 7.72
C ILE A 229 5.67 11.60 7.93
N ASP A 230 6.64 12.49 8.18
CA ASP A 230 8.05 12.15 8.41
C ASP A 230 8.43 12.17 9.91
N HIS A 231 7.43 12.20 10.81
CA HIS A 231 7.67 12.28 12.24
C HIS A 231 8.47 11.07 12.79
N PRO A 232 9.31 11.22 13.83
CA PRO A 232 10.09 10.09 14.38
C PRO A 232 9.24 8.96 14.98
N SER A 233 8.09 9.28 15.59
CA SER A 233 7.15 8.26 16.10
C SER A 233 6.39 7.60 14.94
N ALA A 234 6.52 6.28 14.83
CA ALA A 234 5.78 5.50 13.85
C ALA A 234 4.25 5.57 14.06
N LYS A 235 3.75 5.73 15.29
CA LYS A 235 2.32 5.88 15.57
C LYS A 235 1.79 7.20 15.00
N VAL A 236 2.53 8.29 15.22
CA VAL A 236 2.23 9.61 14.64
C VAL A 236 2.19 9.52 13.12
N ARG A 237 3.18 8.86 12.50
CA ARG A 237 3.20 8.64 11.05
C ARG A 237 2.02 7.81 10.55
N VAL A 238 1.60 6.77 11.27
CA VAL A 238 0.41 5.99 10.91
C VAL A 238 -0.82 6.90 10.86
N SER A 239 -1.11 7.66 11.94
CA SER A 239 -2.23 8.60 11.95
C SER A 239 -2.12 9.67 10.85
N ALA A 240 -0.91 10.16 10.59
CA ALA A 240 -0.62 11.11 9.52
C ALA A 240 -0.97 10.53 8.13
N THR A 241 -0.56 9.28 7.84
CA THR A 241 -0.92 8.60 6.57
C THR A 241 -2.44 8.39 6.43
N CYS A 242 -3.16 8.22 7.53
CA CYS A 242 -4.62 8.09 7.51
C CYS A 242 -5.26 9.43 7.12
N LEU A 243 -4.85 10.53 7.75
CA LEU A 243 -5.34 11.87 7.41
C LEU A 243 -5.00 12.27 5.98
N GLN A 244 -3.78 11.96 5.54
CA GLN A 244 -3.35 12.20 4.17
C GLN A 244 -4.17 11.39 3.14
N SER A 245 -4.73 10.23 3.51
CA SER A 245 -5.53 9.41 2.59
C SER A 245 -6.82 10.07 2.10
N ILE A 246 -7.29 11.13 2.78
CA ILE A 246 -8.41 11.96 2.31
C ILE A 246 -8.10 12.54 0.91
N ILE A 247 -6.82 12.74 0.56
CA ILE A 247 -6.41 13.14 -0.79
C ILE A 247 -6.96 12.19 -1.86
N THR A 248 -7.13 10.90 -1.56
CA THR A 248 -7.64 9.91 -2.52
C THR A 248 -9.16 9.82 -2.59
N ASP A 249 -9.88 10.59 -1.78
CA ASP A 249 -11.34 10.67 -1.88
C ASP A 249 -11.73 11.48 -3.13
N GLN A 250 -12.61 10.93 -3.97
CA GLN A 250 -12.91 11.50 -5.27
C GLN A 250 -13.48 12.92 -5.16
N SER A 251 -14.37 13.17 -4.20
CA SER A 251 -15.02 14.47 -4.00
C SER A 251 -14.24 15.34 -3.03
N VAL A 252 -13.96 14.86 -1.82
CA VAL A 252 -13.38 15.65 -0.72
C VAL A 252 -11.94 16.05 -1.04
N GLY A 253 -11.15 15.13 -1.60
CA GLY A 253 -9.74 15.38 -1.93
C GLY A 253 -9.52 16.17 -3.22
N SER A 254 -10.56 16.39 -4.04
CA SER A 254 -10.42 16.93 -5.41
C SER A 254 -9.75 18.30 -5.45
N GLU A 255 -10.15 19.22 -4.59
CA GLU A 255 -9.58 20.58 -4.55
C GLU A 255 -8.10 20.55 -4.15
N PHE A 256 -7.73 19.67 -3.21
CA PHE A 256 -6.34 19.53 -2.80
C PHE A 256 -5.47 18.99 -3.94
N ARG A 257 -5.93 17.94 -4.65
CA ARG A 257 -5.19 17.32 -5.78
C ARG A 257 -4.94 18.31 -6.91
N LYS A 258 -5.93 19.13 -7.27
CA LYS A 258 -5.79 20.15 -8.34
C LYS A 258 -4.68 21.17 -8.08
N ASN A 259 -4.34 21.40 -6.81
CA ASN A 259 -3.42 22.45 -6.39
C ASN A 259 -2.05 21.94 -5.93
N ASN A 260 -1.82 20.62 -5.87
CA ASN A 260 -0.61 20.04 -5.27
C ASN A 260 -0.07 18.83 -6.05
N ASP A 261 1.25 18.64 -6.07
CA ASP A 261 1.88 17.42 -6.60
C ASP A 261 1.83 16.30 -5.53
N CYS A 262 0.65 15.69 -5.40
CA CYS A 262 0.38 14.65 -4.41
C CYS A 262 1.31 13.43 -4.56
N LEU A 263 1.68 13.07 -5.80
CA LEU A 263 2.61 11.96 -6.05
C LEU A 263 3.99 12.24 -5.48
N SER A 264 4.51 13.46 -5.60
CA SER A 264 5.80 13.82 -5.01
C SER A 264 5.75 13.81 -3.48
N ILE A 265 4.65 14.28 -2.89
CA ILE A 265 4.45 14.24 -1.43
C ILE A 265 4.49 12.78 -0.92
N ILE A 266 3.72 11.89 -1.55
CA ILE A 266 3.69 10.47 -1.18
C ILE A 266 5.05 9.82 -1.42
N ASN A 267 5.71 10.09 -2.56
CA ASN A 267 6.99 9.48 -2.89
C ASN A 267 8.11 9.86 -1.90
N ASN A 268 8.11 11.10 -1.41
CA ASN A 268 9.10 11.56 -0.43
C ASN A 268 8.94 10.84 0.91
N SER A 269 7.69 10.54 1.28
CA SER A 269 7.34 9.87 2.54
C SER A 269 7.44 8.34 2.44
N LEU A 270 7.28 7.78 1.24
CA LEU A 270 7.33 6.35 0.98
C LEU A 270 8.79 5.87 1.16
N PRO A 271 9.07 5.01 2.16
CA PRO A 271 10.42 4.53 2.39
C PRO A 271 10.99 3.86 1.15
N ILE A 272 12.32 3.90 1.01
CA ILE A 272 12.97 3.02 0.04
C ILE A 272 12.87 1.61 0.64
N PRO A 273 12.32 0.61 -0.09
CA PRO A 273 12.23 -0.74 0.42
C PRO A 273 13.59 -1.24 0.90
N GLU A 274 13.66 -1.76 2.12
CA GLU A 274 14.85 -2.44 2.61
C GLU A 274 14.78 -3.92 2.23
N LEU A 275 15.78 -4.38 1.50
CA LEU A 275 15.94 -5.79 1.17
C LEU A 275 17.01 -6.38 2.10
N LYS A 276 16.61 -7.31 2.98
CA LYS A 276 17.52 -8.01 3.90
C LYS A 276 18.06 -9.29 3.27
N VAL A 277 19.36 -9.49 3.45
CA VAL A 277 20.15 -10.67 3.10
C VAL A 277 19.96 -11.71 4.24
N VAL A 278 19.09 -12.74 4.10
CA VAL A 278 18.94 -13.96 4.98
C VAL A 278 20.03 -15.07 4.82
N PRO A 279 21.11 -15.12 5.63
CA PRO A 279 22.27 -16.00 5.43
C PRO A 279 21.94 -17.45 5.03
N SER A 280 22.63 -18.00 4.04
CA SER A 280 22.41 -19.37 3.53
C SER A 280 22.83 -20.41 4.56
N ILE A 281 21.89 -20.83 5.39
CA ILE A 281 22.06 -21.98 6.27
C ILE A 281 20.99 -23.00 5.85
N ASP A 282 21.44 -24.13 5.30
CA ASP A 282 20.66 -25.34 4.98
C ASP A 282 19.80 -25.37 3.69
N GLN A 283 20.43 -25.25 2.52
CA GLN A 283 19.84 -25.71 1.25
C GLN A 283 20.50 -27.03 0.80
N GLN A 284 20.03 -28.17 1.31
CA GLN A 284 20.43 -29.49 0.79
C GLN A 284 19.69 -29.91 -0.50
N HIS A 285 18.83 -29.07 -1.10
CA HIS A 285 18.07 -29.47 -2.29
C HIS A 285 17.89 -28.43 -3.42
N ILE A 286 18.66 -27.33 -3.45
CA ILE A 286 18.72 -26.47 -4.65
C ILE A 286 19.94 -26.89 -5.50
N PRO A 287 19.77 -27.35 -6.76
CA PRO A 287 20.90 -27.72 -7.59
C PRO A 287 21.83 -26.52 -7.82
N PRO A 288 23.16 -26.70 -7.77
CA PRO A 288 24.11 -25.61 -7.88
C PRO A 288 24.17 -25.09 -9.32
N CYS A 289 23.47 -24.00 -9.60
CA CYS A 289 23.89 -23.10 -10.66
C CYS A 289 25.23 -22.48 -10.23
N ILE A 290 26.33 -22.92 -10.84
CA ILE A 290 27.67 -22.37 -10.57
C ILE A 290 27.66 -20.88 -10.91
N HIS A 291 27.75 -20.02 -9.90
CA HIS A 291 27.86 -18.57 -10.04
C HIS A 291 29.11 -18.21 -10.85
N ILE A 292 28.94 -17.58 -12.02
CA ILE A 292 30.03 -16.99 -12.77
C ILE A 292 30.25 -15.56 -12.23
N PRO A 293 31.44 -15.22 -11.70
CA PRO A 293 31.69 -13.97 -10.97
C PRO A 293 31.60 -12.68 -11.80
N HIS A 294 31.33 -12.75 -13.10
CA HIS A 294 31.34 -11.59 -14.01
C HIS A 294 30.10 -11.43 -14.90
N LEU A 295 29.04 -12.20 -14.66
CA LEU A 295 27.76 -12.06 -15.38
C LEU A 295 26.61 -11.62 -14.49
N HIS A 296 26.97 -11.06 -13.34
CA HIS A 296 26.07 -10.32 -12.50
C HIS A 296 26.51 -8.85 -12.47
N SER A 297 25.70 -7.91 -12.97
CA SER A 297 25.85 -6.49 -12.58
C SER A 297 25.25 -6.18 -11.19
N GLY A 298 24.88 -7.25 -10.47
CA GLY A 298 24.58 -7.31 -9.04
C GLY A 298 23.09 -7.54 -8.76
N LEU A 299 22.83 -8.49 -7.86
CA LEU A 299 21.78 -8.53 -6.84
C LEU A 299 21.91 -9.85 -6.06
N ILE A 300 21.68 -9.71 -4.75
CA ILE A 300 22.50 -10.32 -3.72
C ILE A 300 21.72 -11.39 -2.98
N SER A 301 22.45 -12.40 -2.54
CA SER A 301 21.94 -13.53 -1.78
C SER A 301 21.08 -13.02 -0.63
N ASN A 302 19.91 -13.63 -0.59
CA ASN A 302 18.93 -13.69 0.46
C ASN A 302 17.93 -12.54 0.70
N SER A 303 17.88 -11.57 -0.22
CA SER A 303 16.63 -10.91 -0.65
C SER A 303 16.22 -11.23 -2.09
N GLY A 304 17.20 -11.62 -2.92
CA GLY A 304 16.97 -12.43 -4.12
C GLY A 304 16.33 -11.77 -5.35
N LEU A 305 16.44 -10.47 -5.58
CA LEU A 305 15.99 -9.91 -6.88
C LEU A 305 17.16 -9.19 -7.42
N CYS A 306 17.59 -9.25 -8.68
CA CYS A 306 17.59 -10.25 -9.76
C CYS A 306 18.94 -9.96 -10.41
N VAL A 307 19.70 -10.91 -10.95
CA VAL A 307 20.69 -10.43 -11.94
C VAL A 307 20.30 -10.73 -13.35
N ASN A 308 19.72 -11.90 -13.61
CA ASN A 308 18.98 -12.14 -14.85
C ASN A 308 17.77 -13.09 -14.69
N CYS A 309 17.43 -13.55 -13.47
CA CYS A 309 16.62 -14.75 -13.24
C CYS A 309 15.79 -14.67 -11.95
N ASP A 310 14.47 -14.79 -12.11
CA ASP A 310 13.42 -15.43 -11.29
C ASP A 310 13.52 -15.42 -9.75
N LEU A 311 12.44 -14.91 -9.14
CA LEU A 311 12.39 -14.32 -7.79
C LEU A 311 11.83 -15.35 -6.78
N GLN A 312 12.14 -15.23 -5.48
CA GLN A 312 11.49 -16.06 -4.46
C GLN A 312 10.95 -15.21 -3.31
N MET A 313 9.78 -15.60 -2.80
CA MET A 313 9.07 -14.93 -1.72
C MET A 313 9.79 -14.98 -0.37
N SER A 314 9.46 -14.02 0.50
CA SER A 314 9.70 -14.13 1.94
C SER A 314 9.11 -15.43 2.49
N SER A 315 9.92 -16.22 3.17
CA SER A 315 9.67 -17.60 3.65
C SER A 315 8.57 -17.77 4.71
N THR A 316 7.76 -16.74 4.97
CA THR A 316 6.54 -16.83 5.78
C THR A 316 5.68 -15.59 5.51
N PRO A 317 4.46 -15.74 4.95
CA PRO A 317 3.44 -14.71 5.03
C PRO A 317 3.17 -14.44 6.50
N THR A 318 3.52 -13.25 6.98
CA THR A 318 3.01 -12.79 8.27
C THR A 318 1.70 -12.06 7.98
N GLU A 319 0.58 -12.75 8.12
CA GLU A 319 -0.76 -12.14 8.04
C GLU A 319 -0.87 -10.93 9.00
N MET A 320 -0.11 -10.97 10.11
CA MET A 320 -0.29 -10.08 11.26
C MET A 320 1.01 -9.59 11.91
N ALA A 321 2.08 -9.33 11.15
CA ALA A 321 3.19 -8.56 11.73
C ALA A 321 2.74 -7.10 11.96
N TYR A 322 2.38 -6.77 13.20
CA TYR A 322 1.95 -5.44 13.68
C TYR A 322 3.11 -4.42 13.74
N THR A 323 3.94 -4.32 12.69
CA THR A 323 4.91 -3.23 12.63
C THR A 323 4.19 -1.97 12.14
N SER A 324 4.35 -0.87 12.88
CA SER A 324 3.80 0.42 12.45
C SER A 324 4.41 0.88 11.12
N GLU A 325 5.67 0.49 10.84
CA GLU A 325 6.34 0.73 9.56
C GLU A 325 5.62 0.06 8.38
N TYR A 326 5.19 -1.19 8.51
CA TYR A 326 4.44 -1.83 7.44
C TYR A 326 3.08 -1.17 7.21
N ARG A 327 2.44 -0.65 8.26
CA ARG A 327 1.18 0.12 8.13
C ARG A 327 1.39 1.41 7.35
N ILE A 328 2.49 2.11 7.59
CA ILE A 328 2.85 3.34 6.85
C ILE A 328 3.03 3.02 5.37
N ILE A 329 3.87 2.04 5.05
CA ILE A 329 4.11 1.60 3.66
C ILE A 329 2.80 1.19 2.99
N ARG A 330 2.00 0.36 3.66
CA ARG A 330 0.69 -0.09 3.19
C ARG A 330 -0.21 1.10 2.86
N ASN A 331 -0.32 2.08 3.76
CA ASN A 331 -1.18 3.24 3.57
C ASN A 331 -0.71 4.10 2.40
N LEU A 332 0.60 4.34 2.26
CA LEU A 332 1.15 5.15 1.16
C LEU A 332 1.02 4.46 -0.20
N VAL A 333 1.24 3.15 -0.29
CA VAL A 333 1.00 2.38 -1.53
C VAL A 333 -0.48 2.38 -1.88
N ASN A 334 -1.37 2.22 -0.89
CA ASN A 334 -2.81 2.35 -1.08
C ASN A 334 -3.21 3.74 -1.60
N GLN A 335 -2.54 4.80 -1.13
CA GLN A 335 -2.78 6.15 -1.66
C GLN A 335 -2.34 6.28 -3.12
N ILE A 336 -1.20 5.69 -3.52
CA ILE A 336 -0.80 5.66 -4.95
C ILE A 336 -1.87 4.96 -5.78
N ARG A 337 -2.35 3.80 -5.33
CA ARG A 337 -3.47 3.07 -5.95
C ARG A 337 -4.71 3.97 -6.10
N GLY A 338 -5.12 4.63 -5.02
CA GLY A 338 -6.29 5.52 -5.00
C GLY A 338 -6.16 6.73 -5.92
N LEU A 339 -4.96 7.33 -6.02
CA LEU A 339 -4.70 8.43 -6.94
C LEU A 339 -4.83 7.99 -8.40
N ILE A 340 -4.31 6.82 -8.76
CA ILE A 340 -4.46 6.28 -10.12
C ILE A 340 -5.93 6.05 -10.45
N ALA A 341 -6.70 5.49 -9.51
CA ALA A 341 -8.12 5.24 -9.69
C ALA A 341 -8.96 6.54 -9.82
N CYS A 342 -8.53 7.63 -9.19
CA CYS A 342 -9.21 8.92 -9.29
C CYS A 342 -8.83 9.71 -10.54
N GLU A 343 -7.57 9.63 -10.97
CA GLU A 343 -6.97 10.47 -12.00
C GLU A 343 -6.06 9.63 -12.90
N ASN A 344 -6.59 9.17 -14.04
CA ASN A 344 -5.87 8.29 -14.98
C ASN A 344 -4.49 8.85 -15.40
N GLU A 345 -4.34 10.17 -15.50
CA GLU A 345 -3.08 10.86 -15.82
C GLU A 345 -1.95 10.53 -14.81
N THR A 346 -2.31 10.18 -13.57
CA THR A 346 -1.38 9.74 -12.52
C THR A 346 -0.54 8.55 -12.98
N ALA A 347 -1.14 7.58 -13.67
CA ALA A 347 -0.42 6.41 -14.19
C ALA A 347 0.64 6.82 -15.23
N GLN A 348 0.31 7.77 -16.10
CA GLN A 348 1.21 8.29 -17.12
C GLN A 348 2.39 9.05 -16.47
N ILE A 349 2.12 9.88 -15.45
CA ILE A 349 3.15 10.60 -14.71
C ILE A 349 4.12 9.64 -14.03
N LEU A 350 3.62 8.57 -13.39
CA LEU A 350 4.44 7.53 -12.76
C LEU A 350 5.37 6.87 -13.78
N CYS A 351 4.84 6.46 -14.93
CA CYS A 351 5.61 5.80 -15.98
C CYS A 351 6.64 6.75 -16.61
N LYS A 352 6.28 8.02 -16.82
CA LYS A 352 7.20 9.06 -17.29
C LYS A 352 8.38 9.26 -16.33
N ARG A 353 8.13 9.39 -15.02
CA ARG A 353 9.19 9.55 -14.00
C ARG A 353 10.15 8.36 -13.97
N MET A 354 9.62 7.13 -14.10
CA MET A 354 10.43 5.92 -14.19
C MET A 354 11.27 5.88 -15.48
N LYS A 355 10.71 6.28 -16.62
CA LYS A 355 11.43 6.38 -17.90
C LYS A 355 12.57 7.39 -17.82
N GLU A 356 12.32 8.57 -17.28
CA GLU A 356 13.36 9.60 -17.08
C GLU A 356 14.50 9.09 -16.19
N ARG A 357 14.19 8.30 -15.15
CA ARG A 357 15.21 7.65 -14.31
C ARG A 357 16.05 6.67 -15.13
N ILE A 358 15.42 5.80 -15.91
CA ILE A 358 16.10 4.80 -16.75
C ILE A 358 17.05 5.50 -17.73
N GLU A 359 16.57 6.56 -18.40
CA GLU A 359 17.35 7.36 -19.35
C GLU A 359 18.54 8.07 -18.68
N LYS A 360 18.33 8.72 -17.53
CA LYS A 360 19.40 9.36 -16.75
C LYS A 360 20.43 8.36 -16.22
N GLY A 361 19.99 7.18 -15.82
CA GLY A 361 20.84 6.07 -15.39
C GLY A 361 21.77 5.61 -16.52
N ASN A 362 21.24 5.47 -17.73
CA ASN A 362 22.03 5.09 -18.91
C ASN A 362 23.09 6.15 -19.30
N GLY A 363 22.79 7.44 -19.13
CA GLY A 363 23.73 8.53 -19.41
C GLY A 363 24.94 8.63 -18.46
N ASN A 364 24.76 8.27 -17.19
CA ASN A 364 25.84 8.30 -16.18
C ASN A 364 26.76 7.07 -16.23
N ILE A 365 26.30 5.95 -16.80
CA ILE A 365 27.08 4.71 -16.96
C ILE A 365 28.23 4.90 -17.97
N ILE A 366 28.03 5.72 -19.01
CA ILE A 366 29.06 6.00 -20.01
C ILE A 366 30.29 6.70 -19.40
N LYS A 367 30.14 7.41 -18.27
CA LYS A 367 31.24 8.14 -17.60
C LYS A 367 31.94 7.36 -16.48
N LYS A 368 31.37 6.26 -15.99
CA LYS A 368 31.88 5.54 -14.79
C LYS A 368 32.64 4.24 -15.07
N ASN A 369 32.92 3.90 -16.33
CA ASN A 369 33.66 2.68 -16.68
C ASN A 369 35.14 2.62 -16.22
N ASN A 370 35.64 3.61 -15.45
CA ASN A 370 37.04 3.66 -15.01
C ASN A 370 37.29 3.64 -13.49
N GLN A 371 36.30 3.38 -12.62
CA GLN A 371 36.57 3.29 -11.18
C GLN A 371 35.97 2.06 -10.50
N GLN A 372 36.89 1.12 -10.23
CA GLN A 372 36.94 0.12 -9.15
C GLN A 372 35.65 -0.21 -8.40
N PHE A 373 35.15 -1.43 -8.61
CA PHE A 373 34.25 -2.11 -7.68
C PHE A 373 35.05 -2.62 -6.48
N ALA A 374 35.04 -1.86 -5.39
CA ALA A 374 35.46 -2.33 -4.08
C ALA A 374 34.23 -2.73 -3.24
N SER A 375 34.39 -3.86 -2.56
CA SER A 375 33.52 -4.48 -1.56
C SER A 375 32.73 -3.49 -0.70
N ASN A 376 31.40 -3.63 -0.70
CA ASN A 376 30.53 -3.35 0.45
C ASN A 376 29.17 -4.01 0.21
N ASP A 377 28.71 -4.85 1.15
CA ASP A 377 27.47 -5.64 1.14
C ASP A 377 26.17 -4.82 1.20
N LYS A 378 26.10 -3.66 0.54
CA LYS A 378 24.90 -2.81 0.49
C LYS A 378 24.39 -2.69 -0.93
N ILE A 379 23.16 -3.16 -1.16
CA ILE A 379 22.41 -2.94 -2.40
C ILE A 379 22.03 -1.46 -2.46
N TYR A 380 22.44 -0.75 -3.51
CA TYR A 380 22.09 0.67 -3.72
C TYR A 380 20.67 0.81 -4.28
N LEU A 381 19.65 0.49 -3.47
CA LEU A 381 18.24 0.72 -3.80
C LEU A 381 17.87 2.21 -3.85
N SER A 382 18.77 3.09 -3.38
CA SER A 382 18.68 4.54 -3.58
C SER A 382 18.56 4.96 -5.05
N ASN A 383 18.99 4.10 -5.99
CA ASN A 383 18.82 4.34 -7.42
C ASN A 383 17.38 4.11 -7.92
N TYR A 384 16.49 3.54 -7.11
CA TYR A 384 15.07 3.30 -7.40
C TYR A 384 14.18 4.20 -6.53
N SER A 385 14.46 5.50 -6.55
CA SER A 385 13.81 6.48 -5.67
C SER A 385 12.45 6.98 -6.17
N ASP A 386 12.03 6.63 -7.39
CA ASP A 386 10.71 6.99 -7.92
C ASP A 386 9.61 6.07 -7.37
N ALA A 387 8.39 6.60 -7.29
CA ALA A 387 7.25 5.92 -6.67
C ALA A 387 6.91 4.61 -7.38
N LEU A 388 6.97 4.57 -8.70
CA LEU A 388 6.65 3.36 -9.46
C LEU A 388 7.66 2.25 -9.17
N SER A 389 8.96 2.55 -9.23
CA SER A 389 9.99 1.57 -8.90
C SER A 389 9.87 1.05 -7.46
N LYS A 390 9.54 1.91 -6.48
CA LYS A 390 9.27 1.48 -5.10
C LYS A 390 8.06 0.54 -5.04
N THR A 391 6.94 0.89 -5.68
CA THR A 391 5.73 0.05 -5.75
C THR A 391 6.02 -1.31 -6.37
N ILE A 392 6.81 -1.37 -7.45
CA ILE A 392 7.21 -2.62 -8.09
C ILE A 392 7.98 -3.52 -7.12
N ILE A 393 8.92 -2.96 -6.35
CA ILE A 393 9.69 -3.71 -5.36
C ILE A 393 8.80 -4.16 -4.19
N TYR A 394 7.81 -3.35 -3.78
CA TYR A 394 6.87 -3.69 -2.71
C TYR A 394 5.91 -4.84 -3.03
N MET A 395 5.77 -5.25 -4.30
CA MET A 395 5.07 -6.50 -4.66
C MET A 395 5.69 -7.75 -4.00
N LEU A 396 6.92 -7.65 -3.49
CA LEU A 396 7.66 -8.74 -2.86
C LEU A 396 7.81 -8.56 -1.35
N HIS A 397 7.10 -7.59 -0.78
CA HIS A 397 7.16 -7.28 0.63
C HIS A 397 6.66 -8.46 1.51
N PRO A 398 7.24 -8.72 2.69
CA PRO A 398 6.82 -9.83 3.56
C PRO A 398 5.36 -9.69 4.05
N ASN A 399 4.88 -8.47 4.25
CA ASN A 399 3.49 -8.20 4.63
C ASN A 399 2.53 -8.36 3.44
N PHE A 400 1.53 -9.22 3.60
CA PHE A 400 0.51 -9.53 2.59
C PHE A 400 -0.21 -8.28 2.04
N ARG A 401 -0.69 -7.39 2.92
CA ARG A 401 -1.48 -6.21 2.49
C ARG A 401 -0.66 -5.23 1.68
N VAL A 402 0.64 -5.11 1.96
CA VAL A 402 1.56 -4.30 1.14
C VAL A 402 1.70 -4.90 -0.26
N ARG A 403 1.88 -6.22 -0.37
CA ARG A 403 1.94 -6.88 -1.69
C ARG A 403 0.64 -6.70 -2.47
N LEU A 404 -0.49 -6.90 -1.80
CA LEU A 404 -1.84 -6.75 -2.36
C LEU A 404 -2.02 -5.36 -3.00
N TYR A 405 -1.86 -4.30 -2.22
CA TYR A 405 -2.05 -2.93 -2.72
C TYR A 405 -1.01 -2.54 -3.78
N SER A 406 0.19 -3.11 -3.72
CA SER A 406 1.20 -2.90 -4.76
C SER A 406 0.74 -3.52 -6.09
N ARG A 407 0.20 -4.75 -6.07
CA ARG A 407 -0.31 -5.42 -7.28
C ARG A 407 -1.49 -4.68 -7.89
N GLU A 408 -2.45 -4.26 -7.08
CA GLU A 408 -3.59 -3.48 -7.56
C GLU A 408 -3.14 -2.16 -8.21
N ALA A 409 -2.18 -1.45 -7.60
CA ALA A 409 -1.62 -0.25 -8.20
C ALA A 409 -0.97 -0.54 -9.57
N ILE A 410 -0.22 -1.64 -9.70
CA ILE A 410 0.36 -2.07 -10.98
C ILE A 410 -0.73 -2.45 -12.00
N GLY A 411 -1.78 -3.15 -11.57
CA GLY A 411 -2.95 -3.47 -12.40
C GLY A 411 -3.58 -2.22 -13.00
N TYR A 412 -3.88 -1.22 -12.17
CA TYR A 412 -4.42 0.06 -12.64
C TYR A 412 -3.46 0.84 -13.53
N ILE A 413 -2.13 0.71 -13.32
CA ILE A 413 -1.16 1.28 -14.24
C ILE A 413 -1.27 0.61 -15.61
N TYR A 414 -1.36 -0.72 -15.70
CA TYR A 414 -1.52 -1.41 -16.98
C TYR A 414 -2.78 -0.98 -17.73
N GLU A 415 -3.87 -0.70 -17.02
CA GLU A 415 -5.11 -0.21 -17.63
C GLU A 415 -5.01 1.24 -18.15
N ASN A 416 -4.16 2.09 -17.54
CA ASN A 416 -4.17 3.54 -17.75
C ASN A 416 -2.86 4.12 -18.30
N THR A 417 -1.89 3.29 -18.66
CA THR A 417 -0.56 3.75 -19.09
C THR A 417 -0.39 3.85 -20.61
N GLU A 418 0.71 4.45 -21.03
CA GLU A 418 1.06 4.63 -22.43
C GLU A 418 1.67 3.37 -23.06
N LYS A 419 1.33 3.17 -24.33
CA LYS A 419 1.86 2.13 -25.23
C LYS A 419 3.36 1.88 -25.10
N TYR A 420 4.17 2.93 -25.09
CA TYR A 420 5.63 2.80 -25.07
C TYR A 420 6.14 2.08 -23.82
N TRP A 421 5.61 2.43 -22.64
CA TRP A 421 6.06 1.83 -21.37
C TRP A 421 5.67 0.35 -21.31
N LEU A 422 4.43 0.00 -21.67
CA LEU A 422 3.97 -1.40 -21.77
C LEU A 422 4.89 -2.22 -22.68
N ILE A 423 5.23 -1.69 -23.85
CA ILE A 423 6.15 -2.36 -24.77
C ILE A 423 7.52 -2.58 -24.13
N GLN A 424 8.07 -1.61 -23.41
CA GLN A 424 9.35 -1.77 -22.72
C GLN A 424 9.30 -2.85 -21.63
N GLU A 425 8.23 -2.90 -20.85
CA GLU A 425 8.04 -3.97 -19.85
C GLU A 425 8.06 -5.37 -20.51
N THR A 426 7.40 -5.54 -21.68
CA THR A 426 7.42 -6.82 -22.42
C THR A 426 8.78 -7.14 -23.06
N LYS A 427 9.56 -6.13 -23.44
CA LYS A 427 10.91 -6.34 -24.01
C LYS A 427 11.85 -6.94 -22.97
N GLU A 428 11.69 -6.56 -21.72
CA GLU A 428 12.50 -7.09 -20.62
C GLU A 428 12.22 -8.58 -20.37
N ILE A 429 10.99 -9.07 -20.58
CA ILE A 429 10.65 -10.51 -20.53
C ILE A 429 11.47 -11.29 -21.54
N ARG A 430 11.39 -10.90 -22.82
CA ARG A 430 12.10 -11.58 -23.90
C ARG A 430 13.61 -11.51 -23.73
N ARG A 431 14.11 -10.39 -23.24
CA ARG A 431 15.52 -10.24 -22.90
C ARG A 431 15.94 -11.28 -21.86
N ARG A 432 15.13 -11.51 -20.82
CA ARG A 432 15.40 -12.54 -19.80
C ARG A 432 15.39 -13.93 -20.40
N GLN A 433 14.41 -14.27 -21.24
CA GLN A 433 14.36 -15.56 -21.93
C GLN A 433 15.66 -15.81 -22.73
N LYS A 434 16.13 -14.82 -23.51
CA LYS A 434 17.41 -14.92 -24.22
C LYS A 434 18.59 -15.13 -23.30
N ILE A 435 18.63 -14.44 -22.16
CA ILE A 435 19.70 -14.63 -21.17
C ILE A 435 19.62 -16.04 -20.58
N LYS A 436 18.44 -16.52 -20.19
CA LYS A 436 18.22 -17.90 -19.69
C LYS A 436 18.69 -18.94 -20.71
N GLU A 437 18.29 -18.80 -21.97
CA GLU A 437 18.73 -19.69 -23.06
C GLU A 437 20.25 -19.66 -23.24
N GLN A 438 20.85 -18.47 -23.21
CA GLN A 438 22.30 -18.32 -23.35
C GLN A 438 23.03 -18.97 -22.17
N GLU A 439 22.52 -18.81 -20.95
CA GLU A 439 23.04 -19.47 -19.75
C GLU A 439 22.90 -21.00 -19.83
N GLN A 440 21.77 -21.52 -20.32
CA GLN A 440 21.57 -22.96 -20.54
C GLN A 440 22.50 -23.52 -21.61
N LYS A 441 22.64 -22.83 -22.74
CA LYS A 441 23.60 -23.17 -23.82
C LYS A 441 25.03 -23.16 -23.30
N ASN A 442 25.39 -22.15 -22.51
CA ASN A 442 26.70 -22.09 -21.85
C ASN A 442 26.90 -23.27 -20.90
N LYS A 443 25.93 -23.62 -20.04
CA LYS A 443 26.00 -24.80 -19.15
C LYS A 443 26.20 -26.11 -19.94
N HIS A 444 25.51 -26.27 -21.06
CA HIS A 444 25.67 -27.43 -21.92
C HIS A 444 27.08 -27.51 -22.53
N ASN A 445 27.65 -26.36 -22.91
CA ASN A 445 29.00 -26.26 -23.44
C ASN A 445 30.10 -26.44 -22.37
N THR A 446 29.90 -25.94 -21.14
CA THR A 446 30.84 -26.11 -20.02
C THR A 446 30.96 -27.58 -19.58
N ASN A 447 29.92 -28.38 -19.80
CA ASN A 447 29.95 -29.84 -19.59
C ASN A 447 30.66 -30.60 -20.73
N ILE A 448 30.96 -29.96 -21.86
CA ILE A 448 31.56 -30.60 -23.04
C ILE A 448 33.02 -30.18 -23.26
N GLN A 449 33.47 -28.97 -22.88
CA GLN A 449 34.88 -28.58 -23.02
C GLN A 449 35.30 -27.44 -22.08
N LYS A 450 36.33 -27.69 -21.25
CA LYS A 450 37.21 -26.65 -20.71
C LYS A 450 38.17 -26.18 -21.81
N ALA A 451 37.74 -25.30 -22.71
CA ALA A 451 38.66 -24.53 -23.54
C ALA A 451 37.96 -23.34 -24.20
N GLN A 452 38.63 -22.18 -24.10
CA GLN A 452 38.40 -20.93 -24.83
C GLN A 452 37.25 -20.05 -24.34
N VAL A 453 37.63 -19.18 -23.39
CA VAL A 453 36.95 -17.94 -23.06
C VAL A 453 37.08 -16.99 -24.25
N ASN A 454 36.01 -16.82 -25.02
CA ASN A 454 35.87 -15.70 -25.94
C ASN A 454 35.30 -14.50 -25.16
N GLU A 455 36.13 -13.50 -24.96
CA GLU A 455 35.71 -12.13 -24.66
C GLU A 455 35.01 -11.56 -25.89
N GLY A 456 33.75 -11.13 -25.79
CA GLY A 456 33.11 -10.46 -26.92
C GLY A 456 31.59 -10.37 -26.97
N SER A 457 30.89 -10.18 -25.86
CA SER A 457 29.64 -9.39 -25.85
C SER A 457 29.30 -9.06 -24.40
N SER A 458 29.38 -7.77 -24.04
CA SER A 458 28.90 -7.34 -22.73
C SER A 458 27.39 -7.52 -22.72
N ILE A 459 26.89 -8.54 -22.01
CA ILE A 459 25.46 -8.76 -21.83
C ILE A 459 24.89 -7.47 -21.20
N PRO A 460 23.92 -6.80 -21.84
CA PRO A 460 23.42 -5.52 -21.34
C PRO A 460 22.71 -5.73 -19.98
N LYS A 461 22.68 -4.71 -19.11
CA LYS A 461 22.11 -4.79 -17.74
C LYS A 461 20.57 -4.83 -17.68
N CYS A 462 20.00 -5.84 -17.01
CA CYS A 462 18.55 -5.98 -16.72
C CYS A 462 17.95 -4.70 -16.13
N GLN A 463 16.73 -4.34 -16.53
CA GLN A 463 15.96 -3.23 -15.95
C GLN A 463 14.89 -3.75 -14.97
N LEU A 464 14.59 -2.96 -13.93
CA LEU A 464 13.45 -3.26 -13.05
C LEU A 464 12.17 -3.23 -13.88
N CYS A 465 11.45 -4.35 -13.88
CA CYS A 465 10.22 -4.57 -14.64
C CYS A 465 9.25 -5.38 -13.78
N SER A 466 7.97 -5.01 -13.86
CA SER A 466 6.89 -5.53 -13.05
C SER A 466 6.28 -6.82 -13.60
N ILE A 467 6.19 -7.01 -14.92
CA ILE A 467 5.56 -8.22 -15.52
C ILE A 467 6.18 -9.52 -15.01
N PRO A 468 7.51 -9.70 -15.02
CA PRO A 468 8.11 -10.93 -14.51
C PRO A 468 7.89 -11.14 -13.00
N ILE A 469 7.76 -10.05 -12.22
CA ILE A 469 7.45 -10.16 -10.78
C ILE A 469 6.03 -10.69 -10.60
N VAL A 470 5.08 -10.17 -11.38
CA VAL A 470 3.68 -10.63 -11.39
C VAL A 470 3.59 -12.11 -11.77
N PHE A 471 4.22 -12.52 -12.88
CA PHE A 471 4.20 -13.92 -13.31
C PHE A 471 4.84 -14.87 -12.31
N ASN A 472 6.00 -14.49 -11.76
CA ASN A 472 6.66 -15.30 -10.78
C ASN A 472 5.78 -15.58 -9.54
N THR A 473 4.88 -14.66 -9.17
CA THR A 473 4.00 -14.88 -8.01
C THR A 473 2.95 -15.98 -8.21
N LEU A 474 2.62 -16.35 -9.45
CA LEU A 474 1.72 -17.48 -9.73
C LEU A 474 2.29 -18.84 -9.31
N HIS A 475 3.61 -18.98 -9.27
CA HIS A 475 4.27 -20.25 -8.95
C HIS A 475 4.46 -20.51 -7.46
N TYR A 476 4.42 -19.47 -6.60
CA TYR A 476 4.87 -19.58 -5.22
C TYR A 476 3.83 -19.18 -4.16
N GLU A 477 2.80 -18.41 -4.53
CA GLU A 477 1.76 -18.02 -3.58
C GLU A 477 0.72 -19.15 -3.44
N THR A 478 0.33 -19.46 -2.20
CA THR A 478 -0.79 -20.37 -1.94
C THR A 478 -2.09 -19.74 -2.40
N ILE A 479 -3.08 -20.57 -2.73
CA ILE A 479 -4.41 -20.15 -3.17
C ILE A 479 -5.04 -19.24 -2.11
N ASP A 480 -5.10 -17.95 -2.42
CA ASP A 480 -5.66 -16.89 -1.59
C ASP A 480 -5.95 -15.64 -2.46
N GLU A 481 -6.41 -14.56 -1.84
CA GLU A 481 -6.69 -13.24 -2.43
C GLU A 481 -5.49 -12.68 -3.24
N ILE A 482 -4.23 -12.97 -2.86
CA ILE A 482 -3.06 -12.58 -3.68
C ILE A 482 -3.14 -13.16 -5.09
N LEU A 483 -3.49 -14.44 -5.21
CA LEU A 483 -3.48 -15.13 -6.49
C LEU A 483 -4.58 -14.57 -7.39
N GLU A 484 -5.76 -14.29 -6.84
CA GLU A 484 -6.86 -13.61 -7.53
C GLU A 484 -6.41 -12.26 -8.09
N TRP A 485 -5.78 -11.42 -7.28
CA TRP A 485 -5.28 -10.11 -7.73
C TRP A 485 -4.11 -10.22 -8.72
N THR A 486 -3.31 -11.28 -8.63
CA THR A 486 -2.27 -11.57 -9.62
C THR A 486 -2.91 -11.88 -10.97
N HIS A 487 -3.94 -12.74 -11.01
CA HIS A 487 -4.71 -12.99 -12.23
C HIS A 487 -5.34 -11.71 -12.78
N TRP A 488 -5.94 -10.88 -11.92
CA TRP A 488 -6.52 -9.60 -12.33
C TRP A 488 -5.48 -8.66 -12.95
N THR A 489 -4.28 -8.61 -12.38
CA THR A 489 -3.16 -7.81 -12.90
C THR A 489 -2.73 -8.29 -14.29
N ILE A 490 -2.64 -9.61 -14.50
CA ILE A 490 -2.32 -10.21 -15.81
C ILE A 490 -3.43 -9.94 -16.83
N PHE A 491 -4.69 -10.08 -16.41
CA PHE A 491 -5.84 -9.76 -17.23
C PHE A 491 -5.81 -8.30 -17.69
N SER A 492 -5.52 -7.37 -16.78
CA SER A 492 -5.39 -5.93 -17.07
C SER A 492 -4.29 -5.65 -18.10
N LEU A 493 -3.12 -6.29 -17.95
CA LEU A 493 -2.02 -6.23 -18.92
C LEU A 493 -2.44 -6.71 -20.31
N LEU A 494 -3.06 -7.89 -20.40
CA LEU A 494 -3.47 -8.49 -21.67
C LEU A 494 -4.55 -7.65 -22.35
N ARG A 495 -5.51 -7.14 -21.58
CA ARG A 495 -6.56 -6.23 -22.07
C ARG A 495 -5.96 -4.94 -22.64
N GLY A 496 -5.03 -4.32 -21.93
CA GLY A 496 -4.34 -3.10 -22.40
C GLY A 496 -3.56 -3.35 -23.70
N LEU A 497 -2.80 -4.43 -23.78
CA LEU A 497 -2.07 -4.80 -25.00
C LEU A 497 -3.00 -5.10 -26.19
N LEU A 498 -4.14 -5.73 -25.93
CA LEU A 498 -5.15 -6.01 -26.95
C LEU A 498 -5.79 -4.71 -27.47
N GLN A 499 -6.13 -3.77 -26.58
CA GLN A 499 -6.65 -2.46 -26.98
C GLN A 499 -5.64 -1.73 -27.87
N LEU A 500 -4.38 -1.66 -27.45
CA LEU A 500 -3.31 -1.02 -28.24
C LEU A 500 -3.13 -1.65 -29.63
N LYS A 501 -3.34 -2.96 -29.75
CA LYS A 501 -3.32 -3.65 -31.04
C LYS A 501 -4.49 -3.23 -31.93
N TYR A 502 -5.68 -3.02 -31.37
CA TYR A 502 -6.81 -2.47 -32.12
C TYR A 502 -6.55 -1.03 -32.55
N ASP A 503 -6.06 -0.19 -31.65
CA ASP A 503 -5.74 1.22 -31.94
C ASP A 503 -4.68 1.33 -33.07
N GLU A 504 -3.62 0.50 -33.04
CA GLU A 504 -2.63 0.44 -34.12
C GLU A 504 -3.24 0.03 -35.46
N LYS A 505 -4.20 -0.90 -35.44
CA LYS A 505 -4.87 -1.38 -36.66
C LYS A 505 -5.78 -0.30 -37.23
N GLU A 506 -6.52 0.41 -36.38
CA GLU A 506 -7.35 1.55 -36.77
C GLU A 506 -6.48 2.69 -37.33
N GLU A 507 -5.37 3.04 -36.67
CA GLU A 507 -4.44 4.07 -37.15
C GLU A 507 -3.84 3.69 -38.51
N LYS A 508 -3.45 2.42 -38.71
CA LYS A 508 -2.96 1.94 -40.01
C LYS A 508 -4.04 1.99 -41.08
N ALA A 509 -5.26 1.54 -40.79
CA ALA A 509 -6.38 1.60 -41.72
C ALA A 509 -6.71 3.05 -42.10
N GLN A 510 -6.71 3.96 -41.12
CA GLN A 510 -6.92 5.38 -41.36
C GLN A 510 -5.80 5.97 -42.24
N LYS A 511 -4.53 5.65 -41.97
CA LYS A 511 -3.40 6.09 -42.82
C LYS A 511 -3.47 5.49 -44.22
N MET A 512 -3.96 4.27 -44.40
CA MET A 512 -4.16 3.69 -45.73
C MET A 512 -5.25 4.45 -46.48
N LEU A 513 -6.39 4.71 -45.85
CA LEU A 513 -7.44 5.54 -46.42
C LEU A 513 -6.94 6.96 -46.74
N GLU A 514 -6.14 7.55 -45.87
CA GLU A 514 -5.56 8.89 -46.05
C GLU A 514 -4.51 8.96 -47.20
N ASN A 515 -3.88 7.83 -47.54
CA ASN A 515 -2.82 7.74 -48.55
C ASN A 515 -3.25 7.06 -49.86
N GLU A 516 -4.40 6.39 -49.91
CA GLU A 516 -4.92 5.81 -51.14
C GLU A 516 -5.25 6.93 -52.13
N GLU A 517 -4.51 7.00 -53.24
CA GLU A 517 -4.92 7.77 -54.41
C GLU A 517 -6.17 7.10 -55.00
N SER A 518 -7.31 7.44 -54.45
CA SER A 518 -8.60 7.05 -55.01
C SER A 518 -8.84 7.84 -56.30
N ASP A 519 -9.16 7.15 -57.40
CA ASP A 519 -9.53 7.79 -58.68
C ASP A 519 -10.83 8.65 -58.59
N GLY A 520 -11.54 8.58 -57.46
CA GLY A 520 -12.72 9.40 -57.16
C GLY A 520 -12.37 10.70 -56.43
N SER A 521 -12.98 11.81 -56.86
CA SER A 521 -13.01 13.07 -56.10
C SER A 521 -14.41 13.34 -55.56
N VAL A 522 -14.49 13.81 -54.32
CA VAL A 522 -15.73 14.15 -53.61
C VAL A 522 -15.77 15.66 -53.39
N LEU A 523 -16.94 16.26 -53.61
CA LEU A 523 -17.16 17.67 -53.28
C LEU A 523 -17.29 17.82 -51.77
N CYS A 524 -16.43 18.64 -51.16
CA CYS A 524 -16.59 19.05 -49.78
C CYS A 524 -17.74 20.05 -49.69
N GLU A 525 -18.80 19.72 -48.95
CA GLU A 525 -19.98 20.59 -48.78
C GLU A 525 -19.67 21.86 -47.97
N GLU A 526 -18.66 21.82 -47.10
CA GLU A 526 -18.25 22.96 -46.25
C GLU A 526 -17.50 24.05 -47.03
N CYS A 527 -16.63 23.66 -47.97
CA CYS A 527 -15.78 24.62 -48.70
C CYS A 527 -15.99 24.63 -50.23
N GLY A 528 -16.84 23.74 -50.75
CA GLY A 528 -17.14 23.60 -52.17
C GLY A 528 -15.99 23.07 -53.03
N GLN A 529 -14.91 22.55 -52.43
CA GLN A 529 -13.76 22.04 -53.19
C GLN A 529 -13.93 20.56 -53.56
N MET A 530 -13.48 20.18 -54.75
CA MET A 530 -13.36 18.77 -55.16
C MET A 530 -12.06 18.18 -54.61
N ILE A 531 -12.17 17.11 -53.84
CA ILE A 531 -11.04 16.55 -53.08
C ILE A 531 -10.95 15.07 -53.39
N PRO A 532 -9.77 14.54 -53.73
CA PRO A 532 -9.57 13.10 -53.83
C PRO A 532 -10.10 12.41 -52.57
N PHE A 533 -10.89 11.35 -52.71
CA PHE A 533 -11.53 10.68 -51.57
C PHE A 533 -10.50 10.26 -50.52
N GLY A 534 -9.31 9.81 -50.92
CA GLY A 534 -8.22 9.53 -49.97
C GLY A 534 -7.75 10.74 -49.15
N LYS A 535 -7.85 11.95 -49.68
CA LYS A 535 -7.50 13.20 -48.95
C LYS A 535 -8.70 13.86 -48.28
N PHE A 536 -9.91 13.35 -48.52
CA PHE A 536 -11.16 13.95 -48.06
C PHE A 536 -11.26 13.97 -46.52
N LEU A 537 -10.84 12.89 -45.86
CA LEU A 537 -10.88 12.79 -44.40
C LEU A 537 -9.98 13.83 -43.71
N LEU A 538 -8.75 13.98 -44.21
CA LEU A 538 -7.79 14.96 -43.70
C LEU A 538 -8.31 16.39 -43.92
N HIS A 539 -8.95 16.63 -45.06
CA HIS A 539 -9.57 17.91 -45.36
C HIS A 539 -10.75 18.22 -44.43
N MET A 540 -11.63 17.26 -44.17
CA MET A 540 -12.77 17.46 -43.27
C MET A 540 -12.35 17.68 -41.81
N LYS A 541 -11.22 17.10 -41.37
CA LYS A 541 -10.58 17.45 -40.09
C LYS A 541 -10.18 18.94 -40.02
N SER A 542 -9.77 19.55 -41.13
CA SER A 542 -9.41 20.99 -41.18
C SER A 542 -10.60 21.94 -40.97
N HIS A 543 -11.83 21.44 -41.17
CA HIS A 543 -13.07 22.18 -40.89
C HIS A 543 -13.62 21.95 -39.47
N ASN A 544 -12.91 21.22 -38.60
CA ASN A 544 -13.44 20.73 -37.32
C ASN A 544 -14.75 19.92 -37.45
N ALA A 545 -15.10 19.47 -38.65
CA ALA A 545 -16.37 18.79 -38.93
C ALA A 545 -16.39 17.30 -38.53
N LEU A 546 -15.26 16.74 -38.09
CA LEU A 546 -15.06 15.32 -37.80
C LEU A 546 -14.40 15.06 -36.44
N GLN A 547 -14.74 15.79 -35.38
CA GLN A 547 -14.12 15.55 -34.07
C GLN A 547 -14.45 14.16 -33.48
N ASP A 548 -15.55 13.49 -33.89
CA ASP A 548 -16.02 12.23 -33.29
C ASP A 548 -16.55 11.17 -34.30
N ILE A 549 -16.00 11.04 -35.51
CA ILE A 549 -16.42 9.97 -36.45
C ILE A 549 -15.43 8.80 -36.44
N HIS A 550 -15.82 7.70 -35.80
CA HIS A 550 -15.21 6.37 -35.96
C HIS A 550 -15.76 5.68 -37.20
N TYR A 551 -14.90 5.32 -38.15
CA TYR A 551 -15.31 4.61 -39.36
C TYR A 551 -15.22 3.10 -39.14
N GLU A 552 -16.36 2.40 -39.19
CA GLU A 552 -16.37 0.93 -39.29
C GLU A 552 -15.75 0.51 -40.62
N THR A 553 -14.44 0.29 -40.61
CA THR A 553 -13.74 -0.16 -41.79
C THR A 553 -13.86 -1.68 -41.83
N LYS A 554 -14.66 -2.22 -42.76
CA LYS A 554 -14.58 -3.64 -43.16
C LYS A 554 -13.28 -3.87 -43.94
N VAL A 555 -12.13 -3.67 -43.29
CA VAL A 555 -10.85 -4.07 -43.88
C VAL A 555 -10.79 -5.59 -43.77
N ASP A 556 -11.03 -6.24 -44.91
CA ASP A 556 -10.84 -7.67 -45.07
C ASP A 556 -9.48 -8.11 -44.51
N LEU A 557 -9.48 -9.26 -43.85
CA LEU A 557 -8.40 -9.93 -43.10
C LEU A 557 -7.07 -10.17 -43.86
N LYS A 558 -6.89 -9.64 -45.07
CA LYS A 558 -5.71 -9.90 -45.93
C LYS A 558 -4.45 -9.09 -45.61
N VAL A 559 -4.49 -8.17 -44.64
CA VAL A 559 -3.32 -7.40 -44.20
C VAL A 559 -2.45 -8.18 -43.18
N GLN A 560 -2.91 -9.34 -42.69
CA GLN A 560 -2.19 -10.12 -41.67
C GLN A 560 -0.90 -10.81 -42.16
N GLU A 561 -0.70 -11.00 -43.46
CA GLU A 561 0.35 -11.92 -43.97
C GLU A 561 1.70 -11.27 -44.32
N LYS A 562 1.92 -9.97 -44.07
CA LYS A 562 3.19 -9.30 -44.44
C LYS A 562 4.06 -8.77 -43.29
N GLU A 563 3.72 -9.05 -42.04
CA GLU A 563 4.50 -8.59 -40.86
C GLU A 563 5.37 -9.67 -40.21
N GLU A 564 5.61 -10.82 -40.88
CA GLU A 564 6.37 -11.94 -40.29
C GLU A 564 7.90 -11.82 -40.38
N GLU A 565 8.45 -10.83 -41.09
CA GLU A 565 9.90 -10.66 -41.23
C GLU A 565 10.39 -9.44 -40.43
N ASP A 566 10.50 -9.60 -39.11
CA ASP A 566 11.49 -8.97 -38.21
C ASP A 566 11.01 -9.08 -36.74
N LEU A 567 11.01 -10.32 -36.24
CA LEU A 567 10.37 -10.68 -34.97
C LEU A 567 11.07 -10.17 -33.71
N ASP A 568 12.14 -9.36 -33.76
CA ASP A 568 12.99 -9.15 -32.57
C ASP A 568 13.15 -7.72 -32.06
N GLU A 569 12.84 -6.66 -32.83
CA GLU A 569 13.11 -5.27 -32.38
C GLU A 569 11.93 -4.29 -32.43
N GLY A 570 10.81 -4.68 -33.06
CA GLY A 570 9.65 -3.82 -33.24
C GLY A 570 9.05 -3.25 -31.95
N ASN A 571 8.63 -1.97 -32.02
CA ASN A 571 7.82 -1.27 -31.01
C ASN A 571 6.31 -1.38 -31.33
N SER A 572 5.84 -2.51 -31.89
CA SER A 572 4.42 -2.73 -32.15
C SER A 572 3.72 -3.43 -30.99
N ALA A 573 2.45 -3.11 -30.78
CA ALA A 573 1.62 -3.74 -29.75
C ALA A 573 1.38 -5.23 -30.05
N ASN A 574 1.27 -5.61 -31.33
CA ASN A 574 1.11 -7.01 -31.73
C ASN A 574 2.32 -7.87 -31.31
N VAL A 575 3.55 -7.37 -31.50
CA VAL A 575 4.76 -8.10 -31.08
C VAL A 575 4.85 -8.15 -29.55
N ALA A 576 4.49 -7.07 -28.85
CA ALA A 576 4.44 -7.06 -27.39
C ALA A 576 3.44 -8.08 -26.82
N PHE A 577 2.23 -8.14 -27.38
CA PHE A 577 1.23 -9.14 -27.03
C PHE A 577 1.75 -10.57 -27.23
N LYS A 578 2.38 -10.83 -28.38
CA LYS A 578 2.96 -12.16 -28.67
C LYS A 578 4.01 -12.58 -27.63
N ARG A 579 4.92 -11.69 -27.23
CA ARG A 579 5.94 -11.97 -26.20
C ARG A 579 5.32 -12.41 -24.87
N VAL A 580 4.21 -11.78 -24.47
CA VAL A 580 3.53 -12.09 -23.21
C VAL A 580 2.83 -13.46 -23.29
N ILE A 581 2.17 -13.76 -24.41
CA ILE A 581 1.56 -15.08 -24.63
C ILE A 581 2.61 -16.19 -24.67
N GLU A 582 3.72 -15.98 -25.38
CA GLU A 582 4.85 -16.92 -25.45
C GLU A 582 5.42 -17.24 -24.05
N ASP A 583 5.47 -16.26 -23.15
CA ASP A 583 5.92 -16.45 -21.76
C ASP A 583 4.90 -17.23 -20.92
N ILE A 584 3.61 -16.92 -21.09
CA ILE A 584 2.50 -17.65 -20.44
C ILE A 584 2.48 -19.13 -20.85
N GLU A 585 2.71 -19.42 -22.14
CA GLU A 585 2.76 -20.78 -22.69
C GLU A 585 4.08 -21.50 -22.35
N GLY A 586 5.22 -20.80 -22.43
CA GLY A 586 6.55 -21.39 -22.30
C GLY A 586 6.96 -21.74 -20.87
N ASP A 587 6.52 -20.97 -19.87
CA ASP A 587 6.86 -21.17 -18.45
C ASP A 587 5.85 -22.08 -17.71
N GLY A 588 4.89 -22.68 -18.43
CA GLY A 588 3.87 -23.56 -17.83
C GLY A 588 2.90 -22.82 -16.90
N LEU A 589 2.74 -21.51 -17.11
CA LEU A 589 1.89 -20.65 -16.27
C LEU A 589 0.42 -21.02 -16.45
N MET A 590 -0.01 -21.41 -17.65
CA MET A 590 -1.38 -21.89 -17.89
C MET A 590 -1.72 -23.12 -17.05
N GLU A 591 -0.82 -24.11 -17.01
CA GLU A 591 -0.99 -25.32 -16.22
C GLU A 591 -1.02 -25.00 -14.71
N THR A 592 -0.21 -24.04 -14.28
CA THR A 592 -0.19 -23.56 -12.88
C THR A 592 -1.52 -22.88 -12.51
N VAL A 593 -2.04 -22.01 -13.39
CA VAL A 593 -3.33 -21.33 -13.21
C VAL A 593 -4.49 -22.34 -13.17
N GLU A 594 -4.51 -23.29 -14.10
CA GLU A 594 -5.52 -24.35 -14.12
C GLU A 594 -5.50 -25.18 -12.83
N GLN A 595 -4.32 -25.66 -12.42
CA GLN A 595 -4.16 -26.43 -11.17
C GLN A 595 -4.70 -25.67 -9.95
N ASN A 596 -4.41 -24.36 -9.86
CA ASN A 596 -4.87 -23.53 -8.75
C ASN A 596 -6.39 -23.30 -8.77
N LEU A 597 -6.99 -23.07 -9.95
CA LEU A 597 -8.44 -22.90 -10.10
C LEU A 597 -9.22 -24.18 -9.72
N PHE A 598 -8.65 -25.35 -9.97
CA PHE A 598 -9.27 -26.63 -9.58
C PHE A 598 -9.25 -26.87 -8.07
N GLN A 599 -8.22 -26.39 -7.37
CA GLN A 599 -8.11 -26.51 -5.92
C GLN A 599 -9.07 -25.57 -5.15
N GLN A 600 -9.49 -24.43 -5.73
CA GLN A 600 -10.53 -23.55 -5.13
C GLN A 600 -11.96 -24.12 -5.17
N LYS A 601 -12.20 -25.14 -6.02
CA LYS A 601 -13.53 -25.74 -6.23
C LYS A 601 -13.79 -26.99 -5.37
N GLN A 602 -12.83 -27.37 -4.51
CA GLN A 602 -12.97 -28.41 -3.49
C GLN A 602 -13.05 -27.76 -2.11
#